data_AF-A0A4Q4M8U7-F1
#
_entry.id   AF-A0A4Q4M8U7-F1
#
_cell.length_a   1.000
_cell.length_b   1.000
_cell.length_c   1.000
_cell.angle_alpha   90.00
_cell.angle_beta   90.00
_cell.angle_gamma   90.00
#
_symmetry.space_group_name_H-M   'P 1'
#
loop_
_entity.id
_entity.type
_entity.pdbx_description
1 polymer ?
#
loop_
_entity_poly.entity_id
_entity_poly.type
_entity_poly.pdbx_seq_one_letter_code
_entity_poly.pdbx_strand_id
1 'polypeptide(L)'
;MSKSPKDSTRFTATGVWAHTRPGGRATTLQFADPAPKNETPQQKVKRLREAANRAKMAQVTRWDYMYLYGRMAADAAHRFTVYGLIFATGCVGVLAVFSIGDMIVYNRRKRAIYFAQEEQAQAKILELARSAVASGTATLAQSALVTGIAEEQEAFERKKAERKAPSKLLWWLHGDWKEEQAIAEQRRLAVEEIKRQEAQGNTNLGIAAAVQEARAHDTTSTFTASTSSTPVVGGPLDNAAEKAVHKVEETGKGWFGWMKGGSKKE
;
A
#
# COMPACT_ATOMS: atom_id res chain seq x y z
N MET A 1 -15.11 63.06 11.23
CA MET A 1 -16.31 63.76 10.73
C MET A 1 -17.10 62.81 9.85
N SER A 2 -18.23 62.32 10.34
CA SER A 2 -19.13 61.42 9.61
C SER A 2 -19.90 62.22 8.55
N LYS A 3 -19.79 61.81 7.28
CA LYS A 3 -20.51 62.44 6.18
C LYS A 3 -21.98 62.00 6.24
N SER A 4 -22.89 62.98 6.23
CA SER A 4 -24.34 62.77 6.28
C SER A 4 -24.83 62.04 5.02
N PRO A 5 -25.79 61.08 5.12
CA PRO A 5 -26.38 60.40 3.96
C PRO A 5 -27.06 61.34 2.94
N LYS A 6 -27.38 62.58 3.35
CA LYS A 6 -27.92 63.62 2.44
C LYS A 6 -26.86 64.22 1.50
N ASP A 7 -25.58 63.94 1.73
CA ASP A 7 -24.46 64.46 0.94
C ASP A 7 -24.09 63.51 -0.23
N SER A 8 -24.63 62.28 -0.28
CA SER A 8 -24.28 61.31 -1.34
C SER A 8 -25.15 61.39 -2.61
N THR A 9 -26.24 62.17 -2.60
CA THR A 9 -27.17 62.27 -3.74
C THR A 9 -27.01 63.56 -4.55
N ARG A 10 -26.03 64.40 -4.22
CA ARG A 10 -25.61 65.46 -5.14
C ARG A 10 -24.79 64.82 -6.23
N PHE A 11 -25.41 64.65 -7.39
CA PHE A 11 -24.80 64.40 -8.68
C PHE A 11 -23.71 65.45 -8.96
N THR A 12 -22.55 65.30 -8.33
CA THR A 12 -21.32 65.87 -8.84
C THR A 12 -21.01 65.04 -10.07
N ALA A 13 -21.28 65.60 -11.25
CA ALA A 13 -20.87 65.00 -12.50
C ALA A 13 -19.37 64.70 -12.39
N THR A 14 -19.00 63.43 -12.24
CA THR A 14 -17.60 62.96 -12.23
C THR A 14 -17.02 62.95 -13.65
N GLY A 15 -17.66 63.65 -14.59
CA GLY A 15 -17.16 63.89 -15.93
C GLY A 15 -16.08 64.98 -15.91
N VAL A 16 -14.98 64.71 -16.61
CA VAL A 16 -13.94 65.70 -16.87
C VAL A 16 -14.56 66.86 -17.63
N TRP A 17 -14.67 68.03 -16.99
CA TRP A 17 -15.18 69.24 -17.64
C TRP A 17 -14.14 69.76 -18.64
N ALA A 18 -14.59 70.25 -19.79
CA ALA A 18 -13.73 70.72 -20.88
C ALA A 18 -12.72 71.83 -20.48
N HIS A 19 -12.94 72.51 -19.37
CA HIS A 19 -12.07 73.58 -18.84
C HIS A 19 -11.19 73.12 -17.67
N THR A 20 -11.24 71.85 -17.25
CA THR A 20 -10.34 71.35 -16.21
C THR A 20 -8.93 71.19 -16.77
N ARG A 21 -7.98 71.98 -16.24
CA ARG A 21 -6.56 71.87 -16.58
C ARG A 21 -6.12 70.43 -16.28
N PRO A 22 -5.66 69.66 -17.27
CA PRO A 22 -5.31 68.27 -17.04
C PRO A 22 -4.14 68.21 -16.06
N GLY A 23 -4.39 67.68 -14.86
CA GLY A 23 -3.44 67.71 -13.76
C GLY A 23 -2.17 66.94 -14.11
N GLY A 24 -1.03 67.66 -14.18
CA GLY A 24 0.37 67.24 -13.99
C GLY A 24 0.96 66.09 -14.84
N ARG A 25 0.13 65.23 -15.42
CA ARG A 25 0.49 64.08 -16.26
C ARG A 25 -0.35 64.05 -17.53
N ALA A 26 -0.79 65.22 -17.99
CA ALA A 26 -1.23 65.37 -19.35
C ALA A 26 -0.04 64.95 -20.24
N THR A 27 -0.17 63.87 -20.98
CA THR A 27 0.72 63.60 -22.11
C THR A 27 0.65 64.82 -23.02
N THR A 28 1.58 65.75 -22.88
CA THR A 28 1.79 66.75 -23.91
C THR A 28 2.11 65.96 -25.16
N LEU A 29 1.13 65.85 -26.06
CA LEU A 29 1.29 65.18 -27.33
C LEU A 29 2.34 66.01 -28.08
N GLN A 30 3.61 65.62 -27.94
CA GLN A 30 4.66 66.15 -28.78
C GLN A 30 4.40 65.57 -30.16
N PHE A 31 3.66 66.32 -30.97
CA PHE A 31 3.46 66.03 -32.37
C PHE A 31 4.83 66.17 -33.03
N ALA A 32 5.56 65.06 -33.13
CA ALA A 32 6.93 65.05 -33.64
C ALA A 32 7.01 65.48 -35.12
N ASP A 33 5.89 65.46 -35.85
CA ASP A 33 5.86 65.74 -37.29
C ASP A 33 4.89 66.89 -37.64
N PRO A 34 5.31 67.86 -38.47
CA PRO A 34 4.45 68.93 -38.94
C PRO A 34 3.30 68.37 -39.78
N ALA A 35 2.09 68.91 -39.59
CA ALA A 35 0.88 68.41 -40.24
C ALA A 35 0.95 68.56 -41.78
N PRO A 36 0.59 67.53 -42.56
CA PRO A 36 0.46 67.64 -44.02
C PRO A 36 -0.69 68.59 -44.39
N LYS A 37 -0.47 69.47 -45.37
CA LYS A 37 -1.40 70.59 -45.69
C LYS A 37 -2.76 70.16 -46.27
N ASN A 38 -2.91 68.91 -46.75
CA ASN A 38 -4.08 68.45 -47.50
C ASN A 38 -4.73 67.15 -46.94
N GLU A 39 -4.65 66.87 -45.62
CA GLU A 39 -5.26 65.65 -45.02
C GLU A 39 -6.79 65.71 -44.94
N THR A 40 -7.49 64.60 -45.19
CA THR A 40 -8.94 64.54 -44.96
C THR A 40 -9.26 64.55 -43.46
N PRO A 41 -10.45 65.03 -43.03
CA PRO A 41 -10.81 65.07 -41.61
C PRO A 41 -10.69 63.71 -40.90
N GLN A 42 -10.99 62.62 -41.62
CA GLN A 42 -10.87 61.25 -41.09
C GLN A 42 -9.41 60.82 -40.92
N GLN A 43 -8.53 61.18 -41.86
CA GLN A 43 -7.09 60.91 -41.78
C GLN A 43 -6.44 61.66 -40.60
N LYS A 44 -6.86 62.91 -40.36
CA LYS A 44 -6.42 63.69 -39.20
C LYS A 44 -6.75 63.01 -37.87
N VAL A 45 -7.99 62.55 -37.69
CA VAL A 45 -8.41 61.84 -36.47
C VAL A 45 -7.62 60.55 -36.29
N LYS A 46 -7.39 59.80 -37.37
CA LYS A 46 -6.59 58.57 -37.32
C LYS A 46 -5.16 58.85 -36.86
N ARG A 47 -4.49 59.85 -37.46
CA ARG A 47 -3.14 60.28 -37.05
C ARG A 47 -3.08 60.73 -35.60
N LEU A 48 -4.05 61.54 -35.15
CA LEU A 48 -4.11 62.01 -33.77
C LEU A 48 -4.34 60.86 -32.77
N ARG A 49 -5.16 59.87 -33.12
CA ARG A 49 -5.35 58.66 -32.33
C ARG A 49 -4.08 57.81 -32.27
N GLU A 50 -3.38 57.68 -33.40
CA GLU A 50 -2.10 56.96 -33.46
C GLU A 50 -1.01 57.67 -32.66
N ALA A 51 -0.91 59.00 -32.76
CA ALA A 51 0.00 59.82 -31.97
C ALA A 51 -0.31 59.76 -30.48
N ALA A 52 -1.60 59.78 -30.11
CA ALA A 52 -2.03 59.62 -28.71
C ALA A 52 -1.74 58.22 -28.17
N ASN A 53 -1.97 57.17 -28.98
CA ASN A 53 -1.63 55.81 -28.59
C ASN A 53 -0.11 55.62 -28.47
N ARG A 54 0.68 56.19 -29.37
CA ARG A 54 2.15 56.18 -29.30
C ARG A 54 2.66 56.92 -28.07
N ALA A 55 2.08 58.08 -27.74
CA ALA A 55 2.42 58.83 -26.54
C ALA A 55 2.07 58.07 -25.25
N LYS A 56 0.94 57.35 -25.21
CA LYS A 56 0.57 56.47 -24.10
C LYS A 56 1.57 55.32 -23.93
N MET A 57 1.95 54.67 -25.03
CA MET A 57 2.95 53.57 -24.98
C MET A 57 4.36 54.07 -24.63
N ALA A 58 4.69 55.32 -24.96
CA ALA A 58 5.96 55.95 -24.60
C ALA A 58 6.08 56.30 -23.10
N GLN A 59 4.96 56.32 -22.36
CA GLN A 59 4.96 56.51 -20.91
C GLN A 59 5.33 55.23 -20.13
N VAL A 60 5.37 54.08 -20.81
CA VAL A 60 5.77 52.82 -20.17
C VAL A 60 7.29 52.80 -20.06
N THR A 61 7.80 52.70 -18.84
CA THR A 61 9.24 52.71 -18.60
C THR A 61 9.85 51.34 -18.91
N ARG A 62 11.14 51.29 -19.26
CA ARG A 62 11.87 50.02 -19.44
C ARG A 62 11.84 49.15 -18.18
N TRP A 63 11.78 49.78 -17.01
CA TRP A 63 11.64 49.11 -15.72
C TRP A 63 10.28 48.40 -15.57
N ASP A 64 9.19 48.99 -16.06
CA ASP A 64 7.88 48.33 -16.06
C ASP A 64 7.88 47.06 -16.93
N TYR A 65 8.52 47.11 -18.10
CA TYR A 65 8.68 45.94 -18.96
C TYR A 65 9.49 44.83 -18.26
N MET A 66 10.61 45.19 -17.63
CA MET A 66 11.44 44.20 -16.93
C MET A 66 10.70 43.58 -15.74
N TYR A 67 9.91 44.36 -15.00
CA TYR A 67 9.10 43.83 -13.91
C TYR A 67 8.02 42.86 -14.40
N LEU A 68 7.31 43.20 -15.48
CA LEU A 68 6.30 42.34 -16.10
C LEU A 68 6.90 41.01 -16.60
N TYR A 69 8.03 41.08 -17.30
CA TYR A 69 8.76 39.90 -17.73
C TYR A 69 9.33 39.09 -16.56
N GLY A 70 9.83 39.76 -15.52
CA GLY A 70 10.32 39.11 -14.31
C GLY A 70 9.23 38.30 -13.60
N ARG A 71 8.02 38.86 -13.49
CA ARG A 71 6.88 38.13 -12.92
C ARG A 71 6.50 36.92 -13.76
N MET A 72 6.45 37.06 -15.09
CA MET A 72 6.16 35.95 -15.99
C MET A 72 7.25 34.87 -15.95
N ALA A 73 8.52 35.27 -15.87
CA ALA A 73 9.64 34.34 -15.76
C ALA A 73 9.65 33.59 -14.42
N ALA A 74 9.34 34.28 -13.32
CA ALA A 74 9.21 33.66 -12.01
C ALA A 74 8.03 32.65 -11.98
N ASP A 75 6.87 33.03 -12.53
CA ASP A 75 5.72 32.13 -12.65
C ASP A 75 6.05 30.92 -13.54
N ALA A 76 6.80 31.10 -14.63
CA ALA A 76 7.24 30.02 -15.51
C ALA A 76 8.24 29.08 -14.82
N ALA A 77 9.22 29.63 -14.09
CA ALA A 77 10.20 28.84 -13.34
C ALA A 77 9.53 28.03 -12.22
N HIS A 78 8.56 28.63 -11.52
CA HIS A 78 7.79 27.91 -10.51
C HIS A 78 7.00 26.74 -11.12
N ARG A 79 6.29 26.97 -12.24
CA ARG A 79 5.56 25.90 -12.93
C ARG A 79 6.48 24.80 -13.44
N PHE A 80 7.63 25.16 -14.01
CA PHE A 80 8.62 24.20 -14.47
C PHE A 80 9.14 23.32 -13.34
N THR A 81 9.47 23.91 -12.19
CA THR A 81 9.95 23.16 -11.03
C THR A 81 8.87 22.25 -10.44
N VAL A 82 7.62 22.72 -10.33
CA VAL A 82 6.49 21.91 -9.86
C VAL A 82 6.26 20.70 -10.78
N TYR A 83 6.16 20.93 -12.10
CA TYR A 83 5.97 19.84 -13.05
C TYR A 83 7.19 18.92 -13.13
N GLY A 84 8.40 19.47 -12.99
CA GLY A 84 9.63 18.69 -12.89
C GLY A 84 9.63 17.76 -11.67
N LEU A 85 9.17 18.24 -10.51
CA LEU A 85 9.07 17.44 -9.29
C LEU A 85 8.02 16.33 -9.43
N ILE A 86 6.86 16.65 -9.99
CA ILE A 86 5.80 15.67 -10.25
C ILE A 86 6.28 14.59 -11.22
N PHE A 87 6.99 14.98 -12.28
CA PHE A 87 7.56 14.04 -13.23
C PHE A 87 8.64 13.16 -12.59
N ALA A 88 9.58 13.76 -11.84
CA ALA A 88 10.66 13.03 -11.17
C ALA A 88 10.12 12.02 -10.15
N THR A 89 9.15 12.43 -9.34
CA THR A 89 8.48 11.52 -8.38
C THR A 89 7.73 10.40 -9.09
N GLY A 90 7.08 10.68 -10.22
CA GLY A 90 6.49 9.66 -11.09
C GLY A 90 7.51 8.65 -11.59
N CYS A 91 8.63 9.11 -12.16
CA CYS A 91 9.70 8.23 -12.65
C CYS A 91 10.28 7.35 -11.54
N VAL A 92 10.58 7.92 -10.36
CA VAL A 92 11.08 7.17 -9.20
C VAL A 92 10.06 6.14 -8.73
N GLY A 93 8.77 6.50 -8.72
CA GLY A 93 7.70 5.57 -8.38
C GLY A 93 7.64 4.35 -9.31
N VAL A 94 7.74 4.56 -10.63
CA VAL A 94 7.76 3.45 -11.59
C VAL A 94 8.99 2.56 -11.40
N LEU A 95 10.18 3.16 -11.21
CA LEU A 95 11.41 2.42 -10.95
C LEU A 95 11.32 1.59 -9.66
N ALA A 96 10.70 2.12 -8.61
CA ALA A 96 10.51 1.41 -7.35
C ALA A 96 9.61 0.17 -7.52
N VAL A 97 8.48 0.29 -8.21
CA VAL A 97 7.59 -0.84 -8.49
C VAL A 97 8.30 -1.90 -9.34
N PHE A 98 9.05 -1.47 -10.35
CA PHE A 98 9.84 -2.38 -11.19
C PHE A 98 10.91 -3.12 -10.37
N SER A 99 11.62 -2.41 -9.49
CA SER A 99 12.64 -3.00 -8.62
C SER A 99 12.06 -4.02 -7.63
N ILE A 100 10.92 -3.71 -7.00
CA ILE A 100 10.21 -4.65 -6.12
C ILE A 100 9.76 -5.87 -6.91
N GLY A 101 9.21 -5.67 -8.11
CA GLY A 101 8.79 -6.76 -9.00
C GLY A 101 9.94 -7.70 -9.37
N ASP A 102 11.08 -7.16 -9.76
CA ASP A 102 12.26 -7.94 -10.12
C ASP A 102 12.78 -8.76 -8.93
N MET A 103 12.84 -8.16 -7.74
CA MET A 103 13.26 -8.84 -6.52
C MET A 103 12.32 -10.01 -6.15
N ILE A 104 11.01 -9.84 -6.32
CA ILE A 104 10.02 -10.93 -6.08
C ILE A 104 10.24 -12.08 -7.07
N VAL A 105 10.40 -11.79 -8.37
CA VAL A 105 10.60 -12.82 -9.39
C VAL A 105 11.90 -13.58 -9.15
N TYR A 106 12.99 -12.87 -8.85
CA TYR A 106 14.26 -13.49 -8.52
C TYR A 106 14.15 -14.41 -7.29
N ASN A 107 13.49 -13.94 -6.23
CA ASN A 107 13.34 -14.73 -5.01
C ASN A 107 12.44 -15.97 -5.23
N ARG A 108 11.39 -15.85 -6.05
CA ARG A 108 10.57 -17.00 -6.46
C ARG A 108 11.38 -18.03 -7.24
N ARG A 109 12.22 -17.59 -8.19
CA ARG A 109 13.10 -18.51 -8.94
C ARG A 109 14.09 -19.22 -8.02
N LYS A 110 14.72 -18.49 -7.10
CA LYS A 110 15.67 -19.07 -6.14
C LYS A 110 14.99 -20.10 -5.22
N ARG A 111 13.78 -19.79 -4.73
CA ARG A 111 12.97 -20.75 -3.95
C ARG A 111 12.61 -21.99 -4.75
N ALA A 112 12.18 -21.84 -6.01
CA ALA A 112 11.85 -22.99 -6.85
C ALA A 112 13.05 -23.93 -7.07
N ILE A 113 14.25 -23.37 -7.26
CA ILE A 113 15.48 -24.17 -7.38
C ILE A 113 15.80 -24.89 -6.06
N TYR A 114 15.65 -24.20 -4.93
CA TYR A 114 15.88 -24.78 -3.61
C TYR A 114 14.93 -25.95 -3.33
N PHE A 115 13.63 -25.77 -3.58
CA PHE A 115 12.63 -26.84 -3.40
C PHE A 115 12.87 -28.01 -4.35
N ALA A 116 13.23 -27.77 -5.61
CA ALA A 116 13.58 -28.85 -6.52
C ALA A 116 14.78 -29.68 -6.02
N GLN A 117 15.76 -29.06 -5.35
CA GLN A 117 16.89 -29.78 -4.75
C GLN A 117 16.48 -30.56 -3.50
N GLU A 118 15.64 -29.97 -2.63
CA GLU A 118 15.10 -30.67 -1.46
C GLU A 118 14.24 -31.87 -1.86
N GLU A 119 13.38 -31.73 -2.85
CA GLU A 119 12.54 -32.82 -3.38
C GLU A 119 13.41 -33.95 -3.93
N GLN A 120 14.49 -33.64 -4.65
CA GLN A 120 15.43 -34.65 -5.13
C GLN A 120 16.15 -35.37 -3.98
N ALA A 121 16.52 -34.66 -2.92
CA ALA A 121 17.14 -35.27 -1.75
C ALA A 121 16.15 -36.17 -0.99
N GLN A 122 14.92 -35.70 -0.79
CA GLN A 122 13.86 -36.47 -0.15
C GLN A 122 13.48 -37.71 -0.97
N ALA A 123 13.38 -37.59 -2.30
CA ALA A 123 13.10 -38.72 -3.19
C ALA A 123 14.16 -39.82 -3.04
N LYS A 124 15.46 -39.47 -3.00
CA LYS A 124 16.53 -40.45 -2.77
C LYS A 124 16.41 -41.17 -1.43
N ILE A 125 16.09 -40.43 -0.36
CA ILE A 125 15.89 -41.02 0.98
C ILE A 125 14.70 -41.98 0.97
N LEU A 126 13.62 -41.59 0.28
CA LEU A 126 12.39 -42.37 0.17
C LEU A 126 12.63 -43.64 -0.67
N GLU A 127 13.36 -43.56 -1.77
CA GLU A 127 13.79 -44.70 -2.58
C GLU A 127 14.63 -45.69 -1.78
N LEU A 128 15.59 -45.19 -0.98
CA LEU A 128 16.39 -46.03 -0.09
C LEU A 128 15.51 -46.72 0.96
N ALA A 129 14.60 -45.99 1.61
CA ALA A 129 13.67 -46.56 2.58
C ALA A 129 12.75 -47.63 1.95
N ARG A 130 12.20 -47.37 0.75
CA ARG A 130 11.40 -48.35 -0.01
C ARG A 130 12.19 -49.59 -0.35
N SER A 131 13.44 -49.42 -0.80
CA SER A 131 14.31 -50.56 -1.14
C SER A 131 14.66 -51.41 0.09
N ALA A 132 14.89 -50.79 1.25
CA ALA A 132 15.17 -51.46 2.51
C ALA A 132 13.94 -52.20 3.06
N VAL A 133 12.74 -51.63 2.88
CA VAL A 133 11.48 -52.29 3.23
C VAL A 133 11.24 -53.50 2.32
N ALA A 134 11.48 -53.35 1.02
CA ALA A 134 11.36 -54.44 0.05
C ALA A 134 12.36 -55.58 0.31
N SER A 135 13.58 -55.27 0.75
CA SER A 135 14.58 -56.27 1.13
C SER A 135 14.35 -56.88 2.53
N GLY A 136 13.35 -56.40 3.28
CA GLY A 136 13.03 -56.88 4.63
C GLY A 136 14.04 -56.48 5.71
N THR A 137 14.99 -55.59 5.40
CA THR A 137 16.04 -55.12 6.32
C THR A 137 15.77 -53.71 6.85
N ALA A 138 14.55 -53.21 6.70
CA ALA A 138 14.17 -51.86 7.10
C ALA A 138 14.21 -51.64 8.61
N THR A 139 14.65 -50.45 9.00
CA THR A 139 14.48 -49.97 10.37
C THR A 139 13.02 -49.50 10.58
N LEU A 140 12.52 -49.57 11.83
CA LEU A 140 11.14 -49.17 12.17
C LEU A 140 10.82 -47.71 11.75
N ALA A 141 11.83 -46.83 11.81
CA ALA A 141 11.71 -45.45 11.36
C ALA A 141 11.56 -45.34 9.83
N GLN A 142 12.24 -46.18 9.05
CA GLN A 142 12.12 -46.19 7.58
C GLN A 142 10.78 -46.76 7.12
N SER A 143 10.24 -47.77 7.80
CA SER A 143 8.89 -48.27 7.50
C SER A 143 7.80 -47.26 7.85
N ALA A 144 7.92 -46.59 9.00
CA ALA A 144 6.97 -45.56 9.42
C ALA A 144 6.98 -44.33 8.50
N LEU A 145 8.14 -43.96 7.94
CA LEU A 145 8.25 -42.87 6.99
C LEU A 145 7.53 -43.17 5.67
N VAL A 146 7.60 -44.40 5.17
CA VAL A 146 6.90 -44.79 3.94
C VAL A 146 5.39 -44.83 4.13
N THR A 147 4.90 -45.35 5.27
CA THR A 147 3.46 -45.41 5.55
C THR A 147 2.89 -44.02 5.86
N GLY A 148 3.61 -43.20 6.62
CA GLY A 148 3.19 -41.84 6.97
C GLY A 148 3.02 -40.93 5.75
N ILE A 149 3.94 -40.98 4.78
CA ILE A 149 3.84 -40.20 3.54
C ILE A 149 2.61 -40.61 2.71
N ALA A 150 2.28 -41.91 2.67
CA ALA A 150 1.10 -42.39 1.95
C ALA A 150 -0.21 -41.88 2.57
N GLU A 151 -0.33 -41.94 3.90
CA GLU A 151 -1.50 -41.42 4.63
C GLU A 151 -1.67 -39.91 4.48
N GLU A 152 -0.56 -39.16 4.51
CA GLU A 152 -0.57 -37.71 4.28
C GLU A 152 -1.05 -37.35 2.87
N GLN A 153 -0.63 -38.11 1.85
CA GLN A 153 -1.06 -37.91 0.47
C GLN A 153 -2.56 -38.14 0.30
N GLU A 154 -3.10 -39.21 0.88
CA GLU A 154 -4.54 -39.46 0.87
C GLU A 154 -5.32 -38.36 1.58
N ALA A 155 -4.83 -37.89 2.72
CA ALA A 155 -5.46 -36.78 3.46
C ALA A 155 -5.45 -35.48 2.65
N PHE A 156 -4.37 -35.21 1.90
CA PHE A 156 -4.26 -34.01 1.06
C PHE A 156 -5.16 -34.08 -0.17
N GLU A 157 -5.31 -35.26 -0.77
CA GLU A 157 -6.23 -35.49 -1.89
C GLU A 157 -7.69 -35.33 -1.47
N ARG A 158 -8.07 -35.85 -0.29
CA ARG A 158 -9.39 -35.62 0.31
C ARG A 158 -9.66 -34.13 0.52
N LYS A 159 -8.70 -33.40 1.10
CA LYS A 159 -8.79 -31.94 1.30
C LYS A 159 -8.84 -31.16 -0.03
N LYS A 160 -8.16 -31.61 -1.08
CA LYS A 160 -8.22 -31.00 -2.42
C LYS A 160 -9.56 -31.25 -3.11
N ALA A 161 -10.13 -32.44 -2.95
CA ALA A 161 -11.44 -32.79 -3.50
C ALA A 161 -12.58 -31.99 -2.85
N GLU A 162 -12.47 -31.67 -1.56
CA GLU A 162 -13.47 -30.92 -0.80
C GLU A 162 -13.45 -29.39 -1.06
N ARG A 163 -12.38 -28.84 -1.61
CA ARG A 163 -12.26 -27.39 -1.86
C ARG A 163 -13.08 -26.95 -3.08
N LYS A 164 -14.15 -26.17 -2.83
CA LYS A 164 -15.00 -25.54 -3.85
C LYS A 164 -14.21 -24.51 -4.70
N ALA A 165 -14.65 -24.27 -5.94
CA ALA A 165 -14.00 -23.38 -6.91
C ALA A 165 -13.58 -21.97 -6.39
N PRO A 166 -14.42 -21.22 -5.63
CA PRO A 166 -14.00 -19.92 -5.09
C PRO A 166 -12.92 -20.05 -4.00
N SER A 167 -12.95 -21.12 -3.22
CA SER A 167 -11.96 -21.41 -2.18
C SER A 167 -10.60 -21.79 -2.77
N LYS A 168 -10.57 -22.40 -3.97
CA LYS A 168 -9.32 -22.70 -4.71
C LYS A 168 -8.59 -21.44 -5.13
N LEU A 169 -9.30 -20.40 -5.53
CA LEU A 169 -8.70 -19.15 -6.01
C LEU A 169 -8.15 -18.31 -4.85
N LEU A 170 -8.87 -18.25 -3.72
CA LEU A 170 -8.38 -17.66 -2.47
C LEU A 170 -7.17 -18.41 -1.91
N TRP A 171 -7.19 -19.74 -1.97
CA TRP A 171 -6.05 -20.56 -1.57
C TRP A 171 -4.84 -20.38 -2.51
N TRP A 172 -5.05 -20.24 -3.81
CA TRP A 172 -3.95 -19.92 -4.74
C TRP A 172 -3.35 -18.53 -4.48
N LEU A 173 -4.16 -17.55 -4.08
CA LEU A 173 -3.69 -16.18 -3.83
C LEU A 173 -2.99 -16.01 -2.47
N HIS A 174 -3.44 -16.72 -1.43
CA HIS A 174 -2.99 -16.52 -0.04
C HIS A 174 -2.64 -17.81 0.72
N GLY A 175 -3.10 -18.96 0.26
CA GLY A 175 -2.98 -20.24 0.94
C GLY A 175 -1.61 -20.89 0.75
N ASP A 176 -1.09 -20.89 -0.48
CA ASP A 176 0.21 -21.51 -0.80
C ASP A 176 1.34 -20.96 0.09
N TRP A 177 1.39 -19.64 0.28
CA TRP A 177 2.41 -18.97 1.08
C TRP A 177 2.26 -19.21 2.60
N LYS A 178 1.03 -19.30 3.11
CA LYS A 178 0.78 -19.50 4.55
C LYS A 178 0.90 -20.96 4.97
N GLU A 179 0.44 -21.89 4.13
CA GLU A 179 0.62 -23.32 4.39
C GLU A 179 2.10 -23.69 4.28
N GLU A 180 2.86 -23.18 3.30
CA GLU A 180 4.31 -23.41 3.25
C GLU A 180 5.04 -22.85 4.49
N GLN A 181 4.67 -21.66 4.97
CA GLN A 181 5.24 -21.11 6.21
C GLN A 181 4.90 -21.96 7.43
N ALA A 182 3.65 -22.39 7.56
CA ALA A 182 3.22 -23.24 8.66
C ALA A 182 3.90 -24.63 8.61
N ILE A 183 4.04 -25.21 7.41
CA ILE A 183 4.73 -26.49 7.21
C ILE A 183 6.23 -26.33 7.48
N ALA A 184 6.86 -25.23 7.07
CA ALA A 184 8.26 -24.95 7.37
C ALA A 184 8.51 -24.74 8.87
N GLU A 185 7.61 -24.05 9.57
CA GLU A 185 7.64 -23.90 11.02
C GLU A 185 7.44 -25.24 11.73
N GLN A 186 6.47 -26.05 11.29
CA GLN A 186 6.25 -27.40 11.81
C GLN A 186 7.45 -28.31 11.58
N ARG A 187 8.05 -28.30 10.39
CA ARG A 187 9.28 -29.04 10.07
C ARG A 187 10.45 -28.58 10.93
N ARG A 188 10.58 -27.27 11.15
CA ARG A 188 11.64 -26.72 12.02
C ARG A 188 11.46 -27.15 13.47
N LEU A 189 10.23 -27.10 13.99
CA LEU A 189 9.92 -27.57 15.35
C LEU A 189 10.15 -29.07 15.49
N ALA A 190 9.75 -29.87 14.49
CA ALA A 190 10.00 -31.31 14.47
C ALA A 190 11.50 -31.65 14.44
N VAL A 191 12.30 -30.90 13.66
CA VAL A 191 13.77 -31.07 13.64
C VAL A 191 14.42 -30.63 14.94
N GLU A 192 13.95 -29.53 15.54
CA GLU A 192 14.41 -29.09 16.87
C GLU A 192 14.05 -30.11 17.96
N GLU A 193 12.88 -30.74 17.86
CA GLU A 193 12.43 -31.79 18.76
C GLU A 193 13.23 -33.09 18.57
N ILE A 194 13.48 -33.53 17.34
CA ILE A 194 14.36 -34.67 17.02
C ILE A 194 15.77 -34.41 17.55
N LYS A 195 16.32 -33.20 17.34
CA LYS A 195 17.65 -32.83 17.84
C LYS A 195 17.69 -32.78 19.37
N ARG A 196 16.60 -32.42 20.03
CA ARG A 196 16.46 -32.44 21.50
C ARG A 196 16.34 -33.87 22.03
N GLN A 197 15.66 -34.75 21.30
CA GLN A 197 15.57 -36.18 21.60
C GLN A 197 16.91 -36.91 21.37
N GLU A 198 17.65 -36.55 20.32
CA GLU A 198 19.03 -37.04 20.11
C GLU A 198 19.98 -36.54 21.21
N ALA A 199 19.88 -35.27 21.60
CA ALA A 199 20.64 -34.72 22.72
C ALA A 199 20.28 -35.36 24.08
N GLN A 200 19.07 -35.93 24.20
CA GLN A 200 18.62 -36.66 25.39
C GLN A 200 18.93 -38.16 25.35
N GLY A 201 19.56 -38.66 24.27
CA GLY A 201 20.06 -40.02 24.20
C GLY A 201 18.95 -41.08 24.21
N ASN A 202 18.48 -41.43 23.01
CA ASN A 202 17.91 -42.75 22.71
C ASN A 202 16.78 -43.23 23.65
N THR A 203 15.73 -42.44 23.85
CA THR A 203 14.55 -42.86 24.60
C THR A 203 13.44 -43.36 23.68
N ASN A 204 13.55 -44.63 23.26
CA ASN A 204 12.48 -45.43 22.64
C ASN A 204 11.25 -45.67 23.57
N LEU A 205 11.01 -44.78 24.53
CA LEU A 205 10.03 -44.92 25.62
C LEU A 205 8.88 -43.91 25.53
N GLY A 206 9.03 -42.81 24.77
CA GLY A 206 8.01 -41.76 24.70
C GLY A 206 6.79 -42.09 23.83
N ILE A 207 7.01 -42.73 22.69
CA ILE A 207 5.92 -43.02 21.72
C ILE A 207 5.04 -44.17 22.21
N ALA A 208 5.62 -45.19 22.86
CA ALA A 208 4.87 -46.29 23.46
C ALA A 208 4.03 -45.83 24.66
N ALA A 209 4.54 -44.90 25.48
CA ALA A 209 3.81 -44.32 26.61
C ALA A 209 2.62 -43.48 26.15
N ALA A 210 2.79 -42.65 25.12
CA ALA A 210 1.72 -41.81 24.57
C ALA A 210 0.56 -42.63 23.97
N VAL A 211 0.85 -43.76 23.31
CA VAL A 211 -0.18 -44.67 22.77
C VAL A 211 -0.89 -45.44 23.90
N GLN A 212 -0.18 -45.76 24.99
CA GLN A 212 -0.75 -46.45 26.15
C GLN A 212 -1.62 -45.51 27.01
N GLU A 213 -1.26 -44.24 27.09
CA GLU A 213 -2.05 -43.19 27.75
C GLU A 213 -3.31 -42.81 26.95
N ALA A 214 -3.23 -42.75 25.61
CA ALA A 214 -4.41 -42.61 24.76
C ALA A 214 -5.38 -43.80 24.90
N ARG A 215 -4.86 -45.03 25.07
CA ARG A 215 -5.67 -46.23 25.27
C ARG A 215 -6.32 -46.30 26.65
N ALA A 216 -5.69 -45.72 27.68
CA ALA A 216 -6.24 -45.62 29.04
C ALA A 216 -7.36 -44.56 29.14
N HIS A 217 -7.27 -43.49 28.35
CA HIS A 217 -8.32 -42.46 28.27
C HIS A 217 -9.60 -42.94 27.58
N ASP A 218 -9.49 -43.87 26.62
CA ASP A 218 -10.65 -44.41 25.90
C ASP A 218 -11.46 -45.42 26.75
N THR A 219 -10.80 -46.15 27.65
CA THR A 219 -11.46 -47.11 28.56
C THR A 219 -12.20 -46.46 29.72
N THR A 220 -11.93 -45.18 30.02
CA THR A 220 -12.54 -44.46 31.15
C THR A 220 -13.83 -43.73 30.76
N SER A 221 -14.08 -43.50 29.45
CA SER A 221 -15.25 -42.76 28.97
C SER A 221 -16.57 -43.57 28.88
N THR A 222 -16.59 -44.86 29.25
CA THR A 222 -17.81 -45.69 29.13
C THR A 222 -18.65 -45.79 30.41
N PHE A 223 -18.15 -45.32 31.56
CA PHE A 223 -18.91 -45.36 32.81
C PHE A 223 -18.86 -44.01 33.51
N THR A 224 -20.03 -43.39 33.68
CA THR A 224 -20.36 -42.16 34.46
C THR A 224 -20.66 -40.90 33.64
N ALA A 225 -21.79 -40.90 32.94
CA ALA A 225 -22.50 -39.68 32.57
C ALA A 225 -23.60 -39.39 33.62
N SER A 226 -23.31 -38.52 34.60
CA SER A 226 -24.30 -37.90 35.48
C SER A 226 -23.76 -36.57 36.06
N THR A 227 -24.20 -35.46 35.45
CA THR A 227 -24.63 -34.21 36.09
C THR A 227 -23.62 -33.30 36.84
N SER A 228 -23.22 -32.23 36.12
CA SER A 228 -22.97 -30.83 36.53
C SER A 228 -22.06 -30.46 37.72
N SER A 229 -20.88 -29.90 37.42
CA SER A 229 -20.49 -28.48 37.59
C SER A 229 -18.97 -28.34 37.73
N THR A 230 -18.42 -27.39 36.97
CA THR A 230 -17.01 -27.15 36.63
C THR A 230 -16.07 -26.91 37.81
N PRO A 231 -14.85 -27.46 37.77
CA PRO A 231 -13.68 -26.58 37.67
C PRO A 231 -12.73 -26.94 36.51
N VAL A 232 -12.11 -25.89 35.98
CA VAL A 232 -11.24 -25.83 34.81
C VAL A 232 -10.01 -26.73 34.95
N VAL A 233 -9.91 -27.75 34.10
CA VAL A 233 -8.67 -28.47 33.79
C VAL A 233 -8.60 -28.56 32.27
N GLY A 234 -8.22 -27.45 31.63
CA GLY A 234 -7.98 -27.37 30.18
C GLY A 234 -6.49 -27.43 29.89
N GLY A 235 -6.12 -28.11 28.81
CA GLY A 235 -4.72 -28.32 28.42
C GLY A 235 -4.02 -27.02 27.99
N PRO A 236 -2.71 -27.07 27.70
CA PRO A 236 -1.94 -25.89 27.28
C PRO A 236 -2.49 -25.21 26.01
N LEU A 237 -3.24 -25.95 25.17
CA LEU A 237 -3.91 -25.44 23.97
C LEU A 237 -5.15 -24.60 24.29
N ASP A 238 -5.91 -24.95 25.32
CA ASP A 238 -7.11 -24.19 25.71
C ASP A 238 -6.72 -22.85 26.34
N ASN A 239 -5.64 -22.84 27.12
CA ASN A 239 -5.04 -21.62 27.66
C ASN A 239 -4.47 -20.71 26.56
N ALA A 240 -3.97 -21.28 25.46
CA ALA A 240 -3.50 -20.52 24.29
C ALA A 240 -4.69 -19.97 23.47
N ALA A 241 -5.78 -20.74 23.37
CA ALA A 241 -7.02 -20.30 22.73
C ALA A 241 -7.68 -19.15 23.50
N GLU A 242 -7.78 -19.22 24.83
CA GLU A 242 -8.29 -18.10 25.65
C GLU A 242 -7.42 -16.85 25.51
N LYS A 243 -6.09 -17.00 25.51
CA LYS A 243 -5.17 -15.87 25.29
C LYS A 243 -5.29 -15.30 23.88
N ALA A 244 -5.53 -16.13 22.86
CA ALA A 244 -5.77 -15.67 21.50
C ALA A 244 -7.12 -14.94 21.36
N VAL A 245 -8.17 -15.44 22.01
CA VAL A 245 -9.50 -14.81 22.05
C VAL A 245 -9.43 -13.44 22.74
N HIS A 246 -8.76 -13.34 23.89
CA HIS A 246 -8.55 -12.05 24.57
C HIS A 246 -7.73 -11.06 23.73
N LYS A 247 -6.72 -11.54 23.01
CA LYS A 247 -5.87 -10.70 22.15
C LYS A 247 -6.63 -10.20 20.90
N VAL A 248 -7.56 -10.99 20.38
CA VAL A 248 -8.46 -10.60 19.27
C VAL A 248 -9.49 -9.56 19.74
N GLU A 249 -9.99 -9.67 20.97
CA GLU A 249 -10.93 -8.70 21.53
C GLU A 249 -10.29 -7.32 21.79
N GLU A 250 -9.02 -7.29 22.19
CA GLU A 250 -8.25 -6.04 22.36
C GLU A 250 -7.80 -5.43 21.02
N THR A 251 -7.40 -6.26 20.05
CA THR A 251 -6.92 -5.78 18.74
C THR A 251 -8.05 -5.46 17.75
N GLY A 252 -9.26 -5.98 17.95
CA GLY A 252 -10.45 -5.71 17.14
C GLY A 252 -10.97 -4.27 17.18
N LYS A 253 -10.44 -3.44 18.10
CA LYS A 253 -10.73 -1.99 18.19
C LYS A 253 -9.66 -1.11 17.51
N GLY A 254 -8.59 -1.71 17.00
CA GLY A 254 -7.54 -1.01 16.25
C GLY A 254 -7.97 -0.72 14.81
N TRP A 255 -7.80 0.53 14.38
CA TRP A 255 -7.99 1.04 13.02
C TRP A 255 -9.43 1.32 12.53
N PHE A 256 -10.44 0.48 12.77
CA PHE A 256 -11.79 0.70 12.19
C PHE A 256 -12.76 1.54 13.06
N GLY A 257 -12.36 1.92 14.28
CA GLY A 257 -13.23 2.63 15.23
C GLY A 257 -13.71 4.02 14.77
N TRP A 258 -12.92 4.74 13.96
CA TRP A 258 -13.26 6.09 13.50
C TRP A 258 -14.34 6.11 12.40
N MET A 259 -14.52 5.00 11.66
CA MET A 259 -15.45 4.93 10.53
C MET A 259 -16.91 4.65 10.95
N LYS A 260 -17.14 4.19 12.19
CA LYS A 260 -18.49 3.84 12.69
C LYS A 260 -19.06 4.83 13.72
N GLY A 261 -18.30 5.85 14.12
CA GLY A 261 -18.65 6.77 15.22
C GLY A 261 -19.06 8.19 14.80
N GLY A 262 -19.37 8.44 13.53
CA GLY A 262 -19.64 9.78 13.01
C GLY A 262 -21.09 10.02 12.60
N SER A 263 -22.04 9.98 13.54
CA SER A 263 -23.35 10.63 13.36
C SER A 263 -24.14 10.71 14.67
N LYS A 264 -24.00 11.83 15.38
CA LYS A 264 -25.09 12.48 16.11
C LYS A 264 -24.66 13.92 16.45
N LYS A 265 -25.01 14.84 15.55
CA LYS A 265 -25.37 16.20 15.91
C LYS A 265 -26.83 16.14 16.33
N GLU A 266 -27.12 16.43 17.60
CA GLU A 266 -28.16 17.36 18.08
C GLU A 266 -27.70 17.87 19.45
#